data_AF-A0A938P9X3-F1
#
_entry.id   AF-A0A938P9X3-F1
#
_cell.length_a   1.000
_cell.length_b   1.000
_cell.length_c   1.000
_cell.angle_alpha   90.00
_cell.angle_beta   90.00
_cell.angle_gamma   90.00
#
_symmetry.space_group_name_H-M   'P 1'
#
loop_
_entity.id
_entity.type
_entity.pdbx_description
1 polymer ?
#
loop_
_entity_poly.entity_id
_entity_poly.type
_entity_poly.pdbx_seq_one_letter_code
_entity_poly.pdbx_strand_id
1 'polypeptide(L)'
;MSTNEIARYFELRKRIFEIEAQLEAMKPAVADQLRRQNGVARLDGYDLILSTFTAWNYSPRIEALQQSLNEAKRGERQNGTASVREKRDMLVLKAHRDADQVREEEATYGEWESGDGTRPVQHGSPL
;
A
#
# COMPACT_ATOMS: atom_id res chain seq x y z
N MET A 1 12.55 21.07 -19.46
CA MET A 1 11.74 19.84 -19.32
C MET A 1 10.64 19.92 -20.35
N SER A 2 10.71 19.06 -21.36
CA SER A 2 9.81 19.19 -22.52
C SER A 2 8.44 18.60 -22.19
N THR A 3 7.37 19.21 -22.68
CA THR A 3 5.97 18.74 -22.56
C THR A 3 5.79 17.24 -22.84
N ASN A 4 6.73 16.62 -23.56
CA ASN A 4 6.80 15.20 -23.87
C ASN A 4 7.03 14.30 -22.64
N GLU A 5 7.80 14.72 -21.63
CA GLU A 5 8.09 13.89 -20.45
C GLU A 5 6.86 13.76 -19.54
N ILE A 6 6.13 14.86 -19.34
CA ILE A 6 4.89 14.87 -18.57
C ILE A 6 3.83 14.03 -19.30
N ALA A 7 3.65 14.24 -20.61
CA ALA A 7 2.70 13.45 -21.40
C ALA A 7 3.02 11.95 -21.35
N ARG A 8 4.29 11.58 -21.53
CA ARG A 8 4.74 10.18 -21.41
C ARG A 8 4.50 9.62 -20.02
N TYR A 9 4.75 10.40 -18.97
CA TYR A 9 4.46 10.00 -17.60
C TYR A 9 2.97 9.71 -17.38
N PHE A 10 2.09 10.59 -17.88
CA PHE A 10 0.64 10.40 -17.82
C PHE A 10 0.19 9.11 -18.51
N GLU A 11 0.66 8.85 -19.72
CA GLU A 11 0.31 7.63 -20.47
C GLU A 11 0.81 6.36 -19.78
N LEU A 12 2.04 6.38 -19.23
CA LEU A 12 2.55 5.26 -18.46
C LEU A 12 1.72 5.01 -17.19
N ARG A 13 1.29 6.06 -16.48
CA ARG A 13 0.44 5.92 -15.29
C ARG A 13 -0.94 5.36 -15.62
N LYS A 14 -1.57 5.80 -16.72
CA LYS A 14 -2.83 5.21 -17.20
C LYS A 14 -2.67 3.72 -17.50
N ARG A 15 -1.59 3.36 -18.21
CA ARG A 15 -1.30 1.96 -18.52
C ARG A 15 -1.04 1.12 -17.28
N ILE A 16 -0.41 1.67 -16.24
CA ILE A 16 -0.28 0.99 -14.94
C ILE A 16 -1.67 0.70 -14.37
N PHE A 17 -2.60 1.66 -14.35
CA PHE A 17 -3.95 1.43 -13.85
C PHE A 17 -4.69 0.34 -14.63
N GLU A 18 -4.54 0.31 -15.95
CA GLU A 18 -5.13 -0.73 -16.79
C GLU A 18 -4.54 -2.12 -16.49
N ILE A 19 -3.22 -2.21 -16.35
CA ILE A 19 -2.52 -3.46 -16.01
C ILE A 19 -2.92 -3.93 -14.61
N GLU A 20 -2.94 -3.03 -13.62
CA GLU A 20 -3.37 -3.33 -12.26
C GLU A 20 -4.80 -3.87 -12.25
N ALA A 21 -5.73 -3.23 -12.98
CA ALA A 21 -7.11 -3.69 -13.09
C ALA A 21 -7.20 -5.10 -13.72
N GLN A 22 -6.42 -5.38 -14.75
CA GLN A 22 -6.35 -6.71 -15.36
C GLN A 22 -5.81 -7.75 -14.38
N LEU A 23 -4.74 -7.43 -13.64
CA LEU A 23 -4.16 -8.31 -12.63
C LEU A 23 -5.16 -8.59 -11.51
N GLU A 24 -5.84 -7.57 -10.97
CA GLU A 24 -6.89 -7.74 -9.96
C GLU A 24 -8.01 -8.67 -10.44
N ALA A 25 -8.45 -8.52 -11.69
CA ALA A 25 -9.47 -9.39 -12.27
C ALA A 25 -9.01 -10.86 -12.39
N MET A 26 -7.71 -11.09 -12.62
CA MET A 26 -7.13 -12.44 -12.72
C MET A 26 -6.86 -13.09 -11.36
N LYS A 27 -6.71 -12.32 -10.28
CA LYS A 27 -6.33 -12.85 -8.95
C LYS A 27 -7.17 -14.04 -8.47
N PRO A 28 -8.53 -14.05 -8.57
CA PRO A 28 -9.31 -15.19 -8.09
C PRO A 28 -8.94 -16.50 -8.80
N ALA A 29 -8.85 -16.47 -10.13
CA ALA A 29 -8.51 -17.63 -10.94
C ALA A 29 -7.07 -18.11 -10.67
N VAL A 30 -6.12 -17.18 -10.54
CA VAL A 30 -4.72 -17.49 -10.21
C VAL A 30 -4.60 -18.08 -8.81
N ALA A 31 -5.31 -17.52 -7.82
CA ALA A 31 -5.33 -18.06 -6.46
C ALA A 31 -5.90 -19.49 -6.43
N ASP A 32 -6.99 -19.76 -7.16
CA ASP A 32 -7.55 -21.11 -7.28
C ASP A 32 -6.58 -22.09 -7.93
N GLN A 33 -5.84 -21.66 -8.95
CA GLN A 33 -4.83 -22.49 -9.58
C GLN A 33 -3.66 -22.78 -8.61
N LEU A 34 -3.18 -21.78 -7.88
CA LEU A 34 -2.12 -21.95 -6.89
C LEU A 34 -2.56 -22.90 -5.76
N ARG A 35 -3.80 -22.81 -5.28
CA ARG A 35 -4.34 -23.78 -4.29
C ARG A 35 -4.22 -25.22 -4.76
N ARG A 36 -4.41 -25.48 -6.06
CA ARG A 36 -4.25 -26.82 -6.67
C ARG A 36 -2.79 -27.23 -6.85
N GLN A 37 -1.85 -26.29 -6.81
CA GLN A 37 -0.42 -26.48 -7.04
C GLN A 37 0.42 -26.32 -5.76
N ASN A 38 -0.15 -26.67 -4.59
CA ASN A 38 0.51 -26.52 -3.28
C ASN A 38 0.93 -25.07 -2.93
N GLY A 39 0.27 -24.08 -3.53
CA GLY A 39 0.43 -22.66 -3.20
C GLY A 39 1.63 -21.96 -3.85
N VAL A 40 2.38 -22.60 -4.75
CA VAL A 40 3.57 -22.00 -5.38
C VAL A 40 3.62 -22.28 -6.87
N ALA A 41 3.92 -21.26 -7.68
CA ALA A 41 4.27 -21.39 -9.10
C ALA A 41 5.58 -20.66 -9.38
N ARG A 42 6.46 -21.28 -10.18
CA ARG A 42 7.74 -20.71 -10.61
C ARG A 42 7.74 -20.48 -12.11
N LEU A 43 7.97 -19.25 -12.54
CA LEU A 43 8.02 -18.86 -13.95
C LEU A 43 9.07 -17.77 -14.16
N ASP A 44 9.91 -17.91 -15.19
CA ASP A 44 10.93 -16.93 -15.58
C ASP A 44 11.86 -16.45 -14.44
N GLY A 45 12.16 -17.34 -13.49
CA GLY A 45 13.01 -17.03 -12.33
C GLY A 45 12.29 -16.34 -11.17
N TYR A 46 10.98 -16.16 -11.25
CA TYR A 46 10.14 -15.60 -10.19
C TYR A 46 9.28 -16.68 -9.54
N ASP A 47 9.08 -16.55 -8.21
CA ASP A 47 8.14 -17.37 -7.45
C ASP A 47 6.88 -16.57 -7.12
N LEU A 48 5.73 -17.10 -7.54
CA LEU A 48 4.42 -16.62 -7.15
C LEU A 48 3.86 -17.53 -6.05
N ILE A 49 3.71 -16.97 -4.85
CA ILE A 49 3.31 -17.71 -3.64
C ILE A 49 1.94 -17.23 -3.19
N LEU A 50 1.03 -18.17 -2.95
CA LEU A 50 -0.25 -17.92 -2.32
C LEU A 50 -0.06 -17.81 -0.81
N SER A 51 -0.33 -16.64 -0.26
CA SER A 51 -0.31 -16.38 1.18
C SER A 51 -1.69 -15.93 1.67
N THR A 52 -2.01 -16.23 2.92
CA THR A 52 -3.25 -15.82 3.57
C THR A 52 -2.98 -14.59 4.44
N PHE A 53 -3.59 -13.46 4.08
CA PHE A 53 -3.64 -12.29 4.96
C PHE A 53 -4.85 -12.40 5.89
N THR A 54 -4.64 -12.22 7.19
CA THR A 54 -5.71 -12.17 8.19
C THR A 54 -5.93 -10.72 8.61
N ALA A 55 -7.10 -10.19 8.29
CA ALA A 55 -7.56 -8.91 8.82
C ALA A 55 -8.25 -9.13 10.16
N TRP A 56 -7.92 -8.30 11.15
CA TRP A 56 -8.53 -8.31 12.48
C TRP A 56 -9.46 -7.13 12.64
N ASN A 57 -10.66 -7.38 13.17
CA ASN A 57 -11.51 -6.32 13.68
C ASN A 57 -11.18 -6.11 15.15
N TYR A 58 -10.95 -4.87 15.55
CA TYR A 58 -10.61 -4.54 16.92
C TYR A 58 -11.84 -4.12 17.71
N SER A 59 -11.73 -4.19 19.04
CA SER A 59 -12.82 -3.73 19.92
C SER A 59 -13.00 -2.20 19.82
N PRO A 60 -14.21 -1.67 20.11
CA PRO A 60 -14.45 -0.22 20.13
C PRO A 60 -13.48 0.56 21.03
N ARG A 61 -12.97 -0.08 22.09
CA ARG A 61 -11.95 0.50 22.98
C ARG A 61 -10.64 0.81 22.23
N ILE A 62 -10.18 -0.10 21.39
CA ILE A 62 -8.92 0.07 20.64
C ILE A 62 -9.11 1.10 19.53
N GLU A 63 -10.26 1.07 18.86
CA GLU A 63 -10.61 2.07 17.84
C GLU A 63 -10.65 3.49 18.43
N ALA A 64 -11.24 3.66 19.63
CA ALA A 64 -11.25 4.93 20.33
C ALA A 64 -9.85 5.42 20.70
N LEU A 65 -8.96 4.53 21.15
CA LEU A 65 -7.58 4.87 21.44
C LEU A 65 -6.82 5.31 20.19
N GLN A 66 -7.02 4.62 19.06
CA GLN A 66 -6.44 5.02 17.78
C GLN A 66 -6.93 6.41 17.35
N GLN A 67 -8.22 6.68 17.53
CA GLN A 67 -8.78 8.00 17.23
C GLN A 67 -8.16 9.09 18.11
N SER A 68 -8.09 8.88 19.43
CA SER A 68 -7.46 9.85 20.34
C SER A 68 -5.99 10.09 20.01
N LEU A 69 -5.24 9.06 19.63
CA LEU A 69 -3.85 9.19 19.20
C LEU A 69 -3.74 10.05 17.92
N ASN A 70 -4.61 9.82 16.94
CA ASN A 70 -4.64 10.58 15.70
C ASN A 70 -4.97 12.06 15.96
N GLU A 71 -5.92 12.34 16.84
CA GLU A 71 -6.28 13.70 17.26
C GLU A 71 -5.11 14.39 17.98
N ALA A 72 -4.43 13.70 18.91
CA ALA A 72 -3.25 14.23 19.59
C ALA A 72 -2.12 14.58 18.61
N LYS A 73 -1.81 13.66 17.68
CA LYS A 73 -0.81 13.90 16.61
C LYS A 73 -1.18 15.11 15.76
N ARG A 74 -2.46 15.30 15.44
CA ARG A 74 -2.93 16.49 14.69
C ARG A 74 -2.76 17.77 15.53
N GLY A 75 -3.09 17.73 16.81
CA GLY A 75 -2.90 18.84 17.74
C GLY A 75 -1.44 19.30 17.81
N GLU A 76 -0.50 18.36 17.95
CA GLU A 76 0.94 18.67 17.98
C GLU A 76 1.45 19.31 16.68
N ARG A 77 0.92 18.92 15.53
CA ARG A 77 1.28 19.54 14.24
C ARG A 77 0.75 20.97 14.15
N GLN A 78 -0.46 21.21 14.63
CA GLN A 78 -1.11 22.52 14.57
C GLN A 78 -0.50 23.52 15.55
N ASN A 79 -0.11 23.05 16.74
CA ASN A 79 0.44 23.90 17.80
C ASN A 79 1.98 24.07 17.71
N GLY A 80 2.64 23.46 16.72
CA GLY A 80 4.08 23.57 16.49
C GLY A 80 4.95 22.72 17.40
N THR A 81 4.37 21.82 18.20
CA THR A 81 5.13 20.86 19.03
C THR A 81 5.82 19.81 18.16
N ALA A 82 5.16 19.37 17.07
CA ALA A 82 5.74 18.43 16.12
C ALA A 82 6.76 19.11 15.19
N SER A 83 7.94 18.52 15.05
CA SER A 83 8.98 18.97 14.11
C SER A 83 8.88 18.25 12.75
N VAL A 84 9.10 18.96 11.66
CA VAL A 84 9.20 18.36 10.32
C VAL A 84 10.53 17.61 10.19
N ARG A 85 10.47 16.29 10.03
CA ARG A 85 11.66 15.45 9.83
C ARG A 85 12.17 15.47 8.39
N GLU A 86 11.28 15.49 7.42
CA GLU A 86 11.61 15.40 5.98
C GLU A 86 10.51 16.07 5.15
N LYS A 87 10.89 16.64 3.99
CA LYS A 87 9.96 17.09 2.94
C LYS A 87 10.39 16.48 1.60
N ARG A 88 9.45 15.87 0.89
CA ARG A 88 9.65 15.33 -0.46
C ARG A 88 8.44 15.62 -1.34
N ASP A 89 8.69 15.87 -2.61
CA ASP A 89 7.63 16.05 -3.60
C ASP A 89 7.03 14.69 -3.98
N MET A 90 5.71 14.63 -4.05
CA MET A 90 4.95 13.42 -4.41
C MET A 90 4.02 13.73 -5.59
N LEU A 91 4.09 12.92 -6.63
CA LEU A 91 3.23 13.05 -7.80
C LEU A 91 1.94 12.26 -7.58
N VAL A 92 0.79 12.95 -7.56
CA VAL A 92 -0.53 12.33 -7.42
C VAL A 92 -1.30 12.51 -8.72
N LEU A 93 -1.69 11.39 -9.34
CA LEU A 93 -2.57 11.38 -10.51
C LEU A 93 -3.98 10.96 -10.07
N LYS A 94 -4.94 11.89 -10.16
CA LYS A 94 -6.37 11.62 -9.93
C LYS A 94 -7.09 11.58 -11.27
N ALA A 95 -7.98 10.60 -11.45
CA ALA A 95 -8.92 10.63 -12.57
C ALA A 95 -10.08 11.57 -12.20
N HIS A 96 -10.38 12.54 -13.06
CA HIS A 96 -11.64 13.28 -12.95
C HIS A 96 -12.77 12.35 -13.38
N ARG A 97 -13.42 11.70 -12.42
CA ARG A 97 -14.75 11.12 -12.66
C ARG A 97 -15.73 12.27 -12.44
N ASP A 98 -16.60 12.53 -13.41
CA ASP A 98 -17.53 13.66 -13.37
C ASP A 98 -18.20 13.79 -11.99
N ALA A 99 -18.16 15.02 -11.50
CA ALA A 99 -18.45 15.37 -10.13
C ALA A 99 -19.93 15.14 -9.80
N ASP A 100 -20.22 14.05 -9.13
CA ASP A 100 -21.30 14.01 -8.15
C ASP A 100 -20.87 13.17 -6.94
N GLN A 101 -20.59 13.89 -5.85
CA GLN A 101 -20.48 13.41 -4.48
C GLN A 101 -19.39 12.36 -4.18
N VAL A 102 -18.15 12.82 -4.01
CA VAL A 102 -17.22 12.16 -3.09
C VAL A 102 -16.65 13.22 -2.17
N ARG A 103 -17.03 13.16 -0.87
CA ARG A 103 -16.36 13.89 0.21
C ARG A 103 -14.86 13.58 0.11
N GLU A 104 -14.03 14.62 -0.02
CA GLU A 104 -12.60 14.46 0.24
C GLU A 104 -12.44 14.07 1.71
N GLU A 105 -12.37 12.78 1.99
CA GLU A 105 -11.62 12.31 3.14
C GLU A 105 -10.16 12.60 2.82
N GLU A 106 -9.55 13.50 3.61
CA GLU A 106 -8.10 13.67 3.62
C GLU A 106 -7.49 12.27 3.63
N ALA A 107 -6.70 11.97 2.60
CA ALA A 107 -6.00 10.71 2.51
C ALA A 107 -5.18 10.56 3.79
N THR A 108 -5.72 9.78 4.73
CA THR A 108 -4.98 9.33 5.91
C THR A 108 -4.04 8.29 5.35
N TYR A 109 -2.93 8.77 4.77
CA TYR A 109 -1.88 7.92 4.25
C TYR A 109 -1.44 7.06 5.42
N GLY A 110 -1.79 5.78 5.33
CA GLY A 110 -1.52 4.79 6.35
C GLY A 110 -0.07 4.91 6.79
N GLU A 111 0.10 4.92 8.10
CA GLU A 111 1.39 4.71 8.74
C GLU A 111 2.01 3.44 8.17
N TRP A 112 2.86 3.58 7.16
CA TRP A 112 3.84 2.55 6.86
C TRP A 112 4.80 2.59 8.03
N GLU A 113 4.50 1.82 9.07
CA GLU A 113 5.44 1.45 10.10
C GLU A 113 6.68 0.88 9.41
N SER A 114 7.65 1.75 9.19
CA SER A 114 8.98 1.35 8.75
C SER A 114 9.70 0.87 9.99
N GLY A 115 9.64 -0.44 10.25
CA GLY A 115 10.44 -1.02 11.33
C GLY A 115 10.00 -2.40 11.76
N ASP A 116 10.36 -3.44 11.01
CA ASP A 116 11.19 -4.44 11.67
C ASP A 116 12.15 -5.11 10.68
N GLY A 117 13.44 -4.81 10.85
CA GLY A 117 14.52 -5.50 10.16
C GLY A 117 14.70 -6.87 10.81
N THR A 118 13.84 -7.83 10.46
CA THR A 118 14.07 -9.23 10.82
C THR A 118 15.22 -9.76 9.95
N ARG A 119 16.44 -9.65 10.50
CA ARG A 119 17.61 -10.40 10.02
C ARG A 119 17.26 -11.90 10.04
N PRO A 120 17.53 -12.68 8.98
CA PRO A 120 17.38 -14.12 9.06
C PRO A 120 18.39 -14.67 10.06
N VAL A 121 17.87 -15.39 11.06
CA VAL A 121 18.66 -16.19 12.01
C VAL A 121 19.38 -17.28 11.21
N GLN A 122 20.72 -17.24 11.23
CA GLN A 122 21.54 -18.33 10.71
C GLN A 122 21.34 -19.54 11.63
N HIS A 123 20.59 -20.54 11.19
CA HIS A 123 20.63 -21.85 11.82
C HIS A 123 21.91 -22.56 11.37
N GLY A 124 22.91 -22.54 12.26
CA GLY A 124 24.05 -23.45 12.17
C GLY A 124 23.59 -24.89 12.33
N SER A 125 23.93 -25.72 11.36
CA SER A 125 23.86 -27.18 11.47
C SER A 125 24.87 -27.66 12.51
N PRO A 126 24.48 -28.51 13.47
CA PRO A 126 25.42 -29.40 14.13
C PRO A 126 25.59 -30.68 13.30
N LEU A 127 26.83 -31.15 13.33
CA LEU A 127 27.35 -32.40 12.77
C LEU A 127 26.63 -33.65 13.31
#